data_AF-A0A6A6II94-F1
#
_entry.id   AF-A0A6A6II94-F1
#
_cell.length_a   1.000
_cell.length_b   1.000
_cell.length_c   1.000
_cell.angle_alpha   90.00
_cell.angle_beta   90.00
_cell.angle_gamma   90.00
#
_symmetry.space_group_name_H-M   'P 1'
#
loop_
_entity.id
_entity.type
_entity.pdbx_description
1 polymer ?
#
loop_
_entity_poly.entity_id
_entity_poly.type
_entity_poly.pdbx_seq_one_letter_code
_entity_poly.pdbx_strand_id
1 'polypeptide(L)'
;MQWKTLALALLAKHVSGQGSVPIPPMLRFECSQLVVERLDPLVNPGLVPSPHLHQIVGGNSFNASMEHPTHDLPSASTCTSCTFSEDFSNYWTAVLYFRARNGTFKRVPQFVSDGLKGTGGITVYYIPSTTNKTAVTAFKPGFRMLVGDAASTSKGPDRKVCHRCMPKSGDASNINCGSPDTQELPKAFCEGGIRTVITFPTCWDGKNLDSPDHTSHVAYATGSKANDVGPTGSCPASHPVIIPQVMYEVMWDTRPFNDKNLWPADGSQPFVWSTGDPHGYSQHGDYVFGWKDDSLQRAMDARCTGDVCNVLKSQTAEQAMNCTLPRVVDEDIDSCKSHPSNSGEVLRARLG
;
A
#
# COMPACT_ATOMS: atom_id res chain seq x y z
N MET A 1 -16.63 58.16 38.63
CA MET A 1 -15.88 57.68 37.44
C MET A 1 -15.33 56.30 37.75
N GLN A 2 -15.92 55.32 37.06
CA GLN A 2 -15.66 53.89 36.92
C GLN A 2 -14.43 53.25 37.61
N TRP A 3 -14.73 52.34 38.54
CA TRP A 3 -13.89 51.20 38.91
C TRP A 3 -13.72 50.23 37.71
N LYS A 4 -12.51 49.72 37.51
CA LYS A 4 -12.25 48.55 36.65
C LYS A 4 -11.67 47.42 37.50
N THR A 5 -12.54 46.54 37.94
CA THR A 5 -12.21 45.20 38.41
C THR A 5 -11.85 44.32 37.21
N LEU A 6 -10.61 43.82 37.15
CA LEU A 6 -10.25 42.74 36.24
C LEU A 6 -10.79 41.43 36.83
N ALA A 7 -11.86 40.90 36.23
CA ALA A 7 -12.31 39.53 36.49
C ALA A 7 -11.41 38.57 35.69
N LEU A 8 -10.59 37.78 36.40
CA LEU A 8 -9.92 36.61 35.85
C LEU A 8 -11.00 35.53 35.64
N ALA A 9 -11.49 35.37 34.40
CA ALA A 9 -12.35 34.25 34.04
C ALA A 9 -11.51 32.98 33.91
N LEU A 10 -11.56 32.12 34.93
CA LEU A 10 -11.14 30.72 34.86
C LEU A 10 -12.08 29.98 33.89
N LEU A 11 -11.70 29.92 32.61
CA LEU A 11 -12.27 28.97 31.66
C LEU A 11 -11.71 27.58 32.00
N ALA A 12 -12.34 26.91 32.95
CA ALA A 12 -12.24 25.46 33.08
C ALA A 12 -12.80 24.86 31.77
N LYS A 13 -11.90 24.49 30.85
CA LYS A 13 -12.27 23.66 29.71
C LYS A 13 -12.80 22.35 30.29
N HIS A 14 -14.12 22.19 30.29
CA HIS A 14 -14.75 20.89 30.31
C HIS A 14 -14.22 20.14 29.08
N VAL A 15 -13.18 19.34 29.29
CA VAL A 15 -12.87 18.21 28.40
C VAL A 15 -14.01 17.24 28.63
N SER A 16 -15.10 17.44 27.89
CA SER A 16 -16.07 16.39 27.66
C SER A 16 -15.29 15.24 27.03
N GLY A 17 -15.03 14.20 27.81
CA GLY A 17 -14.44 12.96 27.34
C GLY A 17 -15.34 12.37 26.27
N GLN A 18 -15.07 12.71 25.01
CA GLN A 18 -15.36 11.81 23.92
C GLN A 18 -14.49 10.60 24.19
N GLY A 19 -15.11 9.50 24.62
CA GLY A 19 -14.44 8.21 24.71
C GLY A 19 -13.79 7.95 23.37
N SER A 20 -12.46 8.11 23.32
CA SER A 20 -11.65 7.69 22.19
C SER A 20 -11.97 6.22 21.99
N VAL A 21 -12.60 5.88 20.88
CA VAL A 21 -12.65 4.49 20.43
C VAL A 21 -11.20 4.01 20.50
N PRO A 22 -10.88 2.95 21.28
CA PRO A 22 -9.50 2.50 21.39
C PRO A 22 -9.01 2.16 20.00
N ILE A 23 -8.09 2.97 19.45
CA ILE A 23 -7.43 2.64 18.20
C ILE A 23 -6.66 1.36 18.50
N PRO A 24 -6.93 0.25 17.78
CA PRO A 24 -6.17 -0.97 18.01
C PRO A 24 -4.70 -0.67 17.76
N PRO A 25 -3.77 -1.29 18.49
CA PRO A 25 -2.36 -1.06 18.22
C PRO A 25 -2.07 -1.49 16.78
N MET A 26 -1.40 -0.60 16.07
CA MET A 26 -0.99 -0.78 14.69
C MET A 26 0.21 0.11 14.42
N LEU A 27 1.25 -0.42 13.81
CA LEU A 27 2.18 0.45 13.12
C LEU A 27 1.43 1.06 11.92
N ARG A 28 1.60 2.36 11.72
CA ARG A 28 1.10 3.10 10.57
C ARG A 28 2.17 4.11 10.21
N PHE A 29 2.85 3.90 9.10
CA PHE A 29 4.00 4.73 8.73
C PHE A 29 4.10 4.89 7.22
N GLU A 30 4.83 5.93 6.81
CA GLU A 30 4.98 6.26 5.40
C GLU A 30 6.24 5.63 4.83
N CYS A 31 6.11 5.04 3.65
CA CYS A 31 7.22 4.70 2.77
C CYS A 31 7.09 5.53 1.50
N SER A 32 7.96 6.52 1.35
CA SER A 32 7.98 7.40 0.17
C SER A 32 8.36 6.62 -1.10
N GLN A 33 8.07 7.19 -2.27
CA GLN A 33 8.40 6.59 -3.56
C GLN A 33 9.90 6.29 -3.67
N LEU A 34 10.26 5.01 -3.75
CA LEU A 34 11.63 4.59 -4.07
C LEU A 34 11.88 4.73 -5.57
N VAL A 35 10.98 4.15 -6.38
CA VAL A 35 11.01 4.21 -7.85
C VAL A 35 9.64 3.82 -8.42
N VAL A 36 9.34 4.28 -9.64
CA VAL A 36 8.24 3.76 -10.48
C VAL A 36 8.89 3.07 -11.68
N GLU A 37 8.66 1.77 -11.85
CA GLU A 37 9.49 0.91 -12.69
C GLU A 37 8.72 -0.28 -13.25
N ARG A 38 9.17 -0.84 -14.39
CA ARG A 38 8.71 -2.12 -14.94
C ARG A 38 9.59 -3.27 -14.50
N LEU A 39 9.60 -3.49 -13.19
CA LEU A 39 10.24 -4.64 -12.58
C LEU A 39 9.27 -5.25 -11.60
N ASP A 40 9.19 -6.56 -11.63
CA ASP A 40 8.34 -7.35 -10.76
C ASP A 40 9.09 -8.64 -10.40
N PRO A 41 10.07 -8.55 -9.49
CA PRO A 41 10.90 -9.70 -9.15
C PRO A 41 10.16 -10.78 -8.37
N LEU A 42 8.93 -10.51 -7.90
CA LEU A 42 8.11 -11.51 -7.24
C LEU A 42 7.48 -12.43 -8.29
N VAL A 43 6.68 -11.87 -9.21
CA VAL A 43 5.91 -12.66 -10.19
C VAL A 43 6.69 -12.91 -11.49
N ASN A 44 7.59 -12.00 -11.86
CA ASN A 44 8.36 -12.02 -13.11
C ASN A 44 9.89 -11.90 -12.86
N PRO A 45 10.49 -12.78 -12.05
CA PRO A 45 11.90 -12.68 -11.68
C PRO A 45 12.83 -12.70 -12.89
N GLY A 46 13.70 -11.70 -12.97
CA GLY A 46 14.69 -11.48 -14.03
C GLY A 46 14.15 -10.84 -15.31
N LEU A 47 12.83 -10.61 -15.41
CA LEU A 47 12.23 -10.03 -16.61
C LEU A 47 12.35 -8.49 -16.59
N VAL A 48 12.91 -7.95 -17.67
CA VAL A 48 13.09 -6.51 -17.88
C VAL A 48 12.69 -6.16 -19.32
N PRO A 49 11.59 -5.44 -19.58
CA PRO A 49 10.58 -4.96 -18.62
C PRO A 49 9.56 -6.04 -18.19
N SER A 50 8.99 -5.90 -16.99
CA SER A 50 7.78 -6.63 -16.58
C SER A 50 6.54 -6.18 -17.37
N PRO A 51 5.44 -6.99 -17.37
CA PRO A 51 4.26 -6.71 -18.20
C PRO A 51 3.57 -5.37 -17.96
N HIS A 52 3.62 -4.85 -16.73
CA HIS A 52 3.04 -3.56 -16.34
C HIS A 52 3.93 -2.81 -15.36
N LEU A 53 3.60 -1.53 -15.17
CA LEU A 53 4.36 -0.62 -14.32
C LEU A 53 3.93 -0.72 -12.86
N HIS A 54 4.90 -0.68 -11.96
CA HIS A 54 4.69 -0.71 -10.52
C HIS A 54 5.23 0.56 -9.85
N GLN A 55 4.55 0.98 -8.78
CA GLN A 55 5.09 1.91 -7.80
C GLN A 55 5.74 1.10 -6.69
N ILE A 56 7.03 1.32 -6.43
CA ILE A 56 7.81 0.55 -5.45
C ILE A 56 8.28 1.47 -4.32
N VAL A 57 8.25 0.97 -3.09
CA VAL A 57 8.77 1.63 -1.88
C VAL A 57 9.58 0.63 -1.04
N GLY A 58 10.38 1.13 -0.09
CA GLY A 58 11.16 0.30 0.83
C GLY A 58 12.68 0.38 0.63
N GLY A 59 13.36 -0.74 0.88
CA GLY A 59 14.82 -0.86 0.76
C GLY A 59 15.34 -0.68 -0.68
N ASN A 60 16.49 -0.03 -0.84
CA ASN A 60 17.09 0.23 -2.16
C ASN A 60 17.85 -0.95 -2.78
N SER A 61 17.76 -2.16 -2.22
CA SER A 61 18.28 -3.37 -2.88
C SER A 61 17.32 -3.99 -3.91
N PHE A 62 16.13 -3.39 -4.10
CA PHE A 62 15.15 -3.80 -5.10
C PHE A 62 15.78 -3.88 -6.49
N ASN A 63 15.63 -5.02 -7.16
CA ASN A 63 16.18 -5.26 -8.50
C ASN A 63 15.34 -6.31 -9.23
N ALA A 64 15.62 -6.52 -10.52
CA ALA A 64 14.82 -7.39 -11.39
C ALA A 64 14.73 -8.86 -10.93
N SER A 65 15.71 -9.36 -10.18
CA SER A 65 15.81 -10.79 -9.86
C SER A 65 15.35 -11.16 -8.45
N MET A 66 15.77 -10.37 -7.45
CA MET A 66 15.64 -10.66 -6.01
C MET A 66 15.52 -12.17 -5.72
N GLU A 67 16.62 -12.92 -5.82
CA GLU A 67 16.59 -14.39 -5.72
C GLU A 67 16.01 -14.87 -4.37
N HIS A 68 15.03 -15.78 -4.40
CA HIS A 68 14.46 -16.38 -3.20
C HIS A 68 15.21 -17.68 -2.82
N PRO A 69 15.54 -17.91 -1.53
CA PRO A 69 15.38 -17.03 -0.37
C PRO A 69 16.66 -16.23 -0.05
N THR A 70 17.62 -16.13 -0.97
CA THR A 70 18.99 -15.67 -0.69
C THR A 70 19.17 -14.15 -0.71
N HIS A 71 18.30 -13.41 -1.38
CA HIS A 71 18.33 -11.96 -1.42
C HIS A 71 17.81 -11.38 -0.10
N ASP A 72 18.73 -11.09 0.82
CA ASP A 72 18.44 -10.48 2.13
C ASP A 72 18.39 -8.95 2.04
N LEU A 73 17.19 -8.39 2.07
CA LEU A 73 16.95 -6.94 1.89
C LEU A 73 17.66 -6.08 2.95
N PRO A 74 17.65 -6.43 4.25
CA PRO A 74 18.36 -5.66 5.28
C PRO A 74 19.87 -5.53 5.06
N SER A 75 20.56 -6.59 4.64
CA SER A 75 22.00 -6.54 4.41
C SER A 75 22.39 -5.97 3.03
N ALA A 76 21.54 -6.16 2.02
CA ALA A 76 21.78 -5.68 0.67
C ALA A 76 21.44 -4.20 0.47
N SER A 77 20.60 -3.61 1.33
CA SER A 77 20.16 -2.22 1.21
C SER A 77 21.03 -1.28 2.04
N THR A 78 21.34 -0.10 1.50
CA THR A 78 22.05 0.97 2.21
C THR A 78 21.11 2.04 2.77
N CYS A 79 19.87 2.08 2.28
CA CYS A 79 18.81 2.96 2.78
C CYS A 79 17.44 2.30 2.58
N THR A 80 16.42 2.87 3.22
CA THR A 80 15.00 2.55 2.99
C THR A 80 14.21 3.84 2.81
N SER A 81 13.20 3.81 1.95
CA SER A 81 12.27 4.92 1.77
C SER A 81 11.16 4.99 2.84
N CYS A 82 11.19 4.11 3.83
CA CYS A 82 10.28 4.06 4.98
C CYS A 82 10.76 4.88 6.18
N THR A 83 9.86 5.44 6.99
CA THR A 83 10.24 6.22 8.17
C THR A 83 10.77 5.37 9.34
N PHE A 84 10.45 4.08 9.42
CA PHE A 84 11.16 3.14 10.30
C PHE A 84 12.45 2.68 9.60
N SER A 85 13.61 3.06 10.14
CA SER A 85 14.92 2.80 9.52
C SER A 85 15.41 1.37 9.68
N GLU A 86 14.62 0.52 10.35
CA GLU A 86 14.81 -0.92 10.45
C GLU A 86 13.96 -1.72 9.46
N ASP A 87 13.08 -1.07 8.69
CA ASP A 87 12.25 -1.71 7.67
C ASP A 87 12.84 -1.52 6.26
N PHE A 88 13.46 -2.56 5.74
CA PHE A 88 13.95 -2.63 4.36
C PHE A 88 13.07 -3.48 3.47
N SER A 89 11.88 -3.90 3.94
CA SER A 89 10.93 -4.66 3.12
C SER A 89 10.61 -3.88 1.85
N ASN A 90 10.35 -4.58 0.75
CA ASN A 90 9.83 -3.95 -0.45
C ASN A 90 8.32 -4.19 -0.55
N TYR A 91 7.62 -3.11 -0.91
CA TYR A 91 6.17 -3.07 -1.08
C TYR A 91 5.88 -2.42 -2.41
N TRP A 92 5.04 -3.04 -3.25
CA TRP A 92 4.65 -2.40 -4.50
C TRP A 92 3.23 -2.72 -4.94
N THR A 93 2.70 -1.86 -5.80
CA THR A 93 1.32 -1.90 -6.33
C THR A 93 1.29 -1.45 -7.79
N ALA A 94 0.20 -1.74 -8.51
CA ALA A 94 0.00 -1.23 -9.85
C ALA A 94 -0.15 0.30 -9.85
N VAL A 95 0.30 0.93 -10.94
CA VAL A 95 0.25 2.38 -11.13
C VAL A 95 -1.07 2.80 -11.77
N LEU A 96 -1.71 3.85 -11.23
CA LEU A 96 -2.92 4.42 -11.81
C LEU A 96 -2.59 5.45 -12.90
N TYR A 97 -3.32 5.39 -14.01
CA TYR A 97 -3.25 6.35 -15.10
C TYR A 97 -4.61 7.03 -15.32
N PHE A 98 -4.57 8.30 -15.71
CA PHE A 98 -5.69 9.05 -16.25
C PHE A 98 -5.62 9.06 -17.78
N ARG A 99 -6.65 8.53 -18.43
CA ARG A 99 -6.88 8.61 -19.87
C ARG A 99 -7.64 9.90 -20.19
N ALA A 100 -6.94 10.85 -20.77
CA ALA A 100 -7.53 12.11 -21.21
C ALA A 100 -8.44 11.92 -22.43
N ARG A 101 -9.33 12.89 -22.67
CA ARG A 101 -10.26 12.94 -23.81
C ARG A 101 -9.59 12.77 -25.17
N ASN A 102 -8.36 13.23 -25.31
CA ASN A 102 -7.57 13.09 -26.54
C ASN A 102 -6.91 11.70 -26.71
N GLY A 103 -7.18 10.76 -25.80
CA GLY A 103 -6.63 9.40 -25.81
C GLY A 103 -5.24 9.26 -25.16
N THR A 104 -4.60 10.36 -24.75
CA THR A 104 -3.31 10.29 -24.05
C THR A 104 -3.47 9.87 -22.60
N PHE A 105 -2.42 9.26 -22.04
CA PHE A 105 -2.40 8.80 -20.66
C PHE A 105 -1.43 9.65 -19.84
N LYS A 106 -1.88 10.05 -18.65
CA LYS A 106 -1.06 10.74 -17.66
C LYS A 106 -1.01 9.89 -16.41
N ARG A 107 0.17 9.67 -15.85
CA ARG A 107 0.28 8.97 -14.57
C ARG A 107 -0.41 9.79 -13.49
N VAL A 108 -1.18 9.12 -12.65
CA VAL A 108 -1.79 9.75 -11.48
C VAL A 108 -0.74 9.76 -10.37
N PRO A 109 -0.34 10.95 -9.86
CA PRO A 109 0.60 11.02 -8.75
C PRO A 109 -0.03 10.46 -7.47
N GLN A 110 0.80 10.03 -6.54
CA GLN A 110 0.37 9.72 -5.19
C GLN A 110 0.65 10.91 -4.26
N PHE A 111 -0.14 11.02 -3.20
CA PHE A 111 0.13 11.95 -2.10
C PHE A 111 0.13 11.19 -0.78
N VAL A 112 0.68 11.81 0.25
CA VAL A 112 0.87 11.17 1.56
C VAL A 112 -0.45 11.16 2.34
N SER A 113 -0.74 10.05 3.01
CA SER A 113 -1.91 9.94 3.88
C SER A 113 -1.88 10.94 5.05
N ASP A 114 -3.06 11.26 5.58
CA ASP A 114 -3.20 12.27 6.62
C ASP A 114 -2.33 11.99 7.86
N GLY A 115 -1.76 13.05 8.43
CA GLY A 115 -0.86 13.00 9.59
C GLY A 115 0.56 12.47 9.34
N LEU A 116 0.89 12.01 8.13
CA LEU A 116 2.24 11.53 7.79
C LEU A 116 3.00 12.54 6.91
N LYS A 117 4.30 12.28 6.70
CA LYS A 117 5.18 13.09 5.85
C LYS A 117 6.00 12.19 4.92
N GLY A 118 6.17 12.62 3.68
CA GLY A 118 6.87 11.86 2.63
C GLY A 118 6.60 12.46 1.24
N THR A 119 6.91 11.70 0.19
CA THR A 119 6.60 12.04 -1.21
C THR A 119 6.11 10.81 -1.97
N GLY A 120 4.92 10.89 -2.56
CA GLY A 120 4.28 9.75 -3.22
C GLY A 120 4.15 8.55 -2.28
N GLY A 121 4.25 7.33 -2.80
CA GLY A 121 4.54 6.15 -2.01
C GLY A 121 3.31 5.41 -1.48
N ILE A 122 3.51 4.71 -0.37
CA ILE A 122 2.55 3.81 0.27
C ILE A 122 2.61 4.03 1.77
N THR A 123 1.45 4.22 2.39
CA THR A 123 1.33 4.12 3.85
C THR A 123 1.15 2.64 4.21
N VAL A 124 2.09 2.11 4.99
CA VAL A 124 2.15 0.69 5.37
C VAL A 124 1.66 0.51 6.80
N TYR A 125 0.87 -0.55 7.00
CA TYR A 125 0.34 -0.94 8.29
C TYR A 125 0.82 -2.34 8.67
N TYR A 126 1.25 -2.50 9.92
CA TYR A 126 1.41 -3.81 10.57
C TYR A 126 0.54 -3.84 11.81
N ILE A 127 -0.48 -4.69 11.77
CA ILE A 127 -1.55 -4.69 12.77
C ILE A 127 -1.52 -6.03 13.53
N PRO A 128 -1.12 -6.05 14.82
CA PRO A 128 -1.25 -7.22 15.69
C PRO A 128 -2.72 -7.49 16.06
N SER A 129 -2.96 -8.58 16.81
CA SER A 129 -4.30 -8.87 17.35
C SER A 129 -4.81 -7.69 18.19
N THR A 130 -6.02 -7.21 17.89
CA THR A 130 -6.62 -6.03 18.54
C THR A 130 -6.92 -6.24 20.02
N THR A 131 -7.13 -7.48 20.45
CA THR A 131 -7.55 -7.82 21.82
C THR A 131 -6.42 -8.28 22.73
N ASN A 132 -5.18 -8.34 22.23
CA ASN A 132 -4.00 -8.90 22.92
C ASN A 132 -4.17 -10.35 23.42
N LYS A 133 -5.25 -11.04 23.00
CA LYS A 133 -5.52 -12.43 23.41
C LYS A 133 -4.66 -13.44 22.65
N THR A 134 -4.05 -12.99 21.56
CA THR A 134 -3.30 -13.85 20.66
C THR A 134 -2.00 -13.17 20.29
N ALA A 135 -0.89 -13.84 20.58
CA ALA A 135 0.42 -13.44 20.10
C ALA A 135 0.48 -13.65 18.58
N VAL A 136 1.11 -12.72 17.89
CA VAL A 136 1.40 -12.84 16.46
C VAL A 136 2.88 -13.19 16.29
N THR A 137 3.17 -14.02 15.31
CA THR A 137 4.54 -14.33 14.90
C THR A 137 4.90 -13.40 13.75
N ALA A 138 5.97 -12.61 13.89
CA ALA A 138 6.47 -11.79 12.80
C ALA A 138 7.00 -12.67 11.66
N PHE A 139 7.06 -12.08 10.47
CA PHE A 139 7.61 -12.72 9.29
C PHE A 139 9.10 -13.04 9.45
N LYS A 140 9.62 -13.94 8.61
CA LYS A 140 11.03 -14.35 8.60
C LYS A 140 11.71 -13.86 7.32
N PRO A 141 13.05 -13.64 7.31
CA PRO A 141 13.77 -13.32 6.08
C PRO A 141 13.43 -14.29 4.94
N GLY A 142 13.18 -13.76 3.75
CA GLY A 142 12.70 -14.52 2.59
C GLY A 142 11.18 -14.62 2.46
N PHE A 143 10.40 -14.18 3.46
CA PHE A 143 8.94 -14.25 3.40
C PHE A 143 8.34 -13.35 2.31
N ARG A 144 7.40 -13.87 1.52
CA ARG A 144 6.80 -13.18 0.38
C ARG A 144 5.29 -13.35 0.35
N MET A 145 4.56 -12.36 -0.13
CA MET A 145 3.12 -12.49 -0.36
C MET A 145 2.69 -11.70 -1.59
N LEU A 146 1.67 -12.23 -2.27
CA LEU A 146 0.90 -11.51 -3.29
C LEU A 146 -0.56 -11.43 -2.85
N VAL A 147 -1.21 -10.30 -3.12
CA VAL A 147 -2.66 -10.12 -2.92
C VAL A 147 -3.25 -9.48 -4.18
N GLY A 148 -4.40 -9.98 -4.62
CA GLY A 148 -5.00 -9.56 -5.88
C GLY A 148 -4.45 -10.37 -7.06
N ASP A 149 -4.89 -10.03 -8.26
CA ASP A 149 -4.50 -10.72 -9.49
C ASP A 149 -4.45 -9.71 -10.63
N ALA A 150 -3.26 -9.49 -11.18
CA ALA A 150 -3.03 -8.55 -12.27
C ALA A 150 -3.77 -8.92 -13.57
N ALA A 151 -4.18 -10.19 -13.73
CA ALA A 151 -4.96 -10.66 -14.87
C ALA A 151 -6.48 -10.62 -14.64
N SER A 152 -6.94 -10.21 -13.45
CA SER A 152 -8.37 -10.24 -13.12
C SER A 152 -9.19 -9.27 -13.97
N THR A 153 -10.25 -9.79 -14.60
CA THR A 153 -11.22 -9.03 -15.39
C THR A 153 -12.59 -8.93 -14.74
N SER A 154 -12.74 -9.39 -13.49
CA SER A 154 -14.03 -9.39 -12.79
C SER A 154 -13.88 -9.18 -11.28
N LYS A 155 -14.97 -8.80 -10.63
CA LYS A 155 -15.03 -8.71 -9.16
C LYS A 155 -14.65 -10.03 -8.51
N GLY A 156 -13.67 -9.97 -7.61
CA GLY A 156 -13.31 -11.10 -6.76
C GLY A 156 -14.36 -11.35 -5.66
N PRO A 157 -14.42 -12.55 -5.08
CA PRO A 157 -15.39 -12.90 -4.04
C PRO A 157 -15.20 -12.09 -2.75
N ASP A 158 -13.96 -11.69 -2.44
CA ASP A 158 -13.61 -10.97 -1.22
C ASP A 158 -13.14 -9.54 -1.48
N ARG A 159 -13.60 -8.59 -0.65
CA ARG A 159 -13.16 -7.19 -0.67
C ARG A 159 -11.81 -7.05 0.05
N LYS A 160 -10.73 -7.57 -0.53
CA LYS A 160 -9.36 -7.42 0.02
C LYS A 160 -8.54 -6.37 -0.71
N VAL A 161 -8.95 -6.04 -1.94
CA VAL A 161 -8.49 -4.88 -2.70
C VAL A 161 -9.71 -4.03 -3.01
N CYS A 162 -9.67 -2.75 -2.70
CA CYS A 162 -10.80 -1.85 -2.93
C CYS A 162 -10.37 -0.40 -3.09
N HIS A 163 -11.32 0.40 -3.58
CA HIS A 163 -11.18 1.80 -3.89
C HIS A 163 -12.26 2.61 -3.17
N ARG A 164 -11.89 3.79 -2.69
CA ARG A 164 -12.80 4.82 -2.19
C ARG A 164 -12.63 6.10 -2.97
N CYS A 165 -13.75 6.69 -3.35
CA CYS A 165 -13.79 8.08 -3.76
C CYS A 165 -13.80 8.96 -2.52
N MET A 166 -12.68 9.64 -2.23
CA MET A 166 -12.53 10.38 -0.98
C MET A 166 -13.23 11.75 -1.07
N PRO A 167 -13.98 12.17 -0.04
CA PRO A 167 -14.50 13.53 0.05
C PRO A 167 -13.36 14.52 0.33
N LYS A 168 -13.58 15.81 0.03
CA LYS A 168 -12.59 16.87 0.27
C LYS A 168 -12.13 16.96 1.73
N SER A 169 -13.02 16.65 2.68
CA SER A 169 -12.74 16.66 4.12
C SER A 169 -11.90 15.48 4.61
N GLY A 170 -11.62 14.49 3.75
CA GLY A 170 -11.12 13.19 4.18
C GLY A 170 -12.23 12.30 4.78
N ASP A 171 -11.90 11.02 4.94
CA ASP A 171 -12.79 10.00 5.49
C ASP A 171 -11.98 8.94 6.26
N ALA A 172 -12.11 8.95 7.58
CA ALA A 172 -11.43 8.04 8.50
C ALA A 172 -12.22 6.74 8.79
N SER A 173 -13.33 6.49 8.08
CA SER A 173 -14.12 5.29 8.30
C SER A 173 -13.48 4.06 7.66
N ASN A 174 -13.46 2.94 8.40
CA ASN A 174 -12.89 1.64 8.02
C ASN A 174 -11.42 1.70 7.54
N ILE A 175 -10.54 1.01 8.27
CA ILE A 175 -9.13 0.86 7.87
C ILE A 175 -9.02 -0.12 6.70
N ASN A 176 -9.63 -1.30 6.84
CA ASN A 176 -9.77 -2.26 5.75
C ASN A 176 -11.01 -1.94 4.89
N CYS A 177 -11.12 -2.63 3.76
CA CYS A 177 -12.24 -2.48 2.86
C CYS A 177 -13.60 -2.61 3.56
N GLY A 178 -14.40 -1.56 3.52
CA GLY A 178 -15.73 -1.48 4.11
C GLY A 178 -16.55 -0.39 3.41
N SER A 179 -17.87 -0.44 3.51
CA SER A 179 -18.72 0.59 2.88
C SER A 179 -18.24 2.01 3.24
N PRO A 180 -18.05 2.93 2.28
CA PRO A 180 -18.49 2.89 0.87
C PRO A 180 -17.49 2.29 -0.15
N ASP A 181 -16.45 1.57 0.27
CA ASP A 181 -15.45 0.98 -0.62
C ASP A 181 -16.05 0.01 -1.65
N THR A 182 -15.46 0.01 -2.85
CA THR A 182 -15.82 -0.91 -3.94
C THR A 182 -14.59 -1.49 -4.61
N GLN A 183 -14.70 -2.68 -5.21
CA GLN A 183 -13.63 -3.22 -6.07
C GLN A 183 -13.54 -2.50 -7.43
N GLU A 184 -14.53 -1.67 -7.78
CA GLU A 184 -14.51 -0.87 -8.99
C GLU A 184 -13.79 0.47 -8.76
N LEU A 185 -13.16 0.99 -9.81
CA LEU A 185 -12.68 2.37 -9.83
C LEU A 185 -13.87 3.33 -9.72
N PRO A 186 -13.76 4.39 -8.89
CA PRO A 186 -14.75 5.46 -8.82
C PRO A 186 -15.09 6.04 -10.21
N LYS A 187 -16.39 6.24 -10.47
CA LYS A 187 -16.90 6.77 -11.75
C LYS A 187 -17.18 8.28 -11.70
N ALA A 188 -16.99 8.90 -10.55
CA ALA A 188 -17.25 10.32 -10.31
C ALA A 188 -15.96 11.03 -9.89
N PHE A 189 -15.99 12.36 -9.91
CA PHE A 189 -14.90 13.16 -9.35
C PHE A 189 -14.75 12.90 -7.86
N CYS A 190 -13.52 12.62 -7.45
CA CYS A 190 -13.17 12.45 -6.05
C CYS A 190 -12.44 13.69 -5.58
N GLU A 191 -13.11 14.52 -4.79
CA GLU A 191 -12.58 15.82 -4.36
C GLU A 191 -11.35 15.68 -3.44
N GLY A 192 -11.25 14.56 -2.72
CA GLY A 192 -10.12 14.19 -1.88
C GLY A 192 -9.16 13.19 -2.53
N GLY A 193 -9.30 12.90 -3.84
CA GLY A 193 -8.54 11.84 -4.50
C GLY A 193 -9.17 10.45 -4.37
N ILE A 194 -8.48 9.42 -4.87
CA ILE A 194 -8.91 8.02 -4.74
C ILE A 194 -8.01 7.35 -3.70
N ARG A 195 -8.62 6.68 -2.72
CA ARG A 195 -7.89 5.79 -1.80
C ARG A 195 -7.98 4.36 -2.30
N THR A 196 -6.86 3.65 -2.36
CA THR A 196 -6.82 2.20 -2.51
C THR A 196 -6.40 1.55 -1.20
N VAL A 197 -7.04 0.44 -0.84
CA VAL A 197 -6.65 -0.41 0.28
C VAL A 197 -6.37 -1.83 -0.23
N ILE A 198 -5.26 -2.41 0.21
CA ILE A 198 -4.90 -3.81 -0.04
C ILE A 198 -4.63 -4.49 1.31
N THR A 199 -5.40 -5.53 1.64
CA THR A 199 -5.34 -6.22 2.93
C THR A 199 -4.77 -7.63 2.77
N PHE A 200 -3.64 -7.91 3.42
CA PHE A 200 -2.98 -9.21 3.35
C PHE A 200 -3.58 -10.26 4.29
N PRO A 201 -3.40 -11.56 3.97
CA PRO A 201 -3.70 -12.68 4.86
C PRO A 201 -3.07 -12.56 6.26
N THR A 202 -3.67 -13.26 7.23
CA THR A 202 -3.21 -13.23 8.64
C THR A 202 -2.87 -14.62 9.20
N CYS A 203 -2.88 -15.65 8.36
CA CYS A 203 -2.58 -17.02 8.73
C CYS A 203 -1.48 -17.56 7.81
N TRP A 204 -0.51 -18.25 8.39
CA TRP A 204 0.65 -18.84 7.71
C TRP A 204 0.73 -20.34 7.98
N ASP A 205 1.16 -21.13 7.00
CA ASP A 205 1.35 -22.59 7.13
C ASP A 205 2.44 -23.01 8.13
N GLY A 206 3.26 -22.06 8.58
CA GLY A 206 4.32 -22.26 9.55
C GLY A 206 5.59 -22.91 8.98
N LYS A 207 5.64 -23.13 7.66
CA LYS A 207 6.68 -23.89 6.96
C LYS A 207 7.30 -23.12 5.82
N ASN A 208 6.48 -22.66 4.86
CA ASN A 208 6.97 -22.11 3.60
C ASN A 208 7.07 -20.58 3.69
N LEU A 209 8.22 -20.01 3.39
CA LEU A 209 8.41 -18.56 3.34
C LEU A 209 7.76 -17.93 2.10
N ASP A 210 7.62 -18.74 1.06
CA ASP A 210 6.96 -18.38 -0.18
C ASP A 210 6.36 -19.66 -0.79
N SER A 211 5.38 -19.51 -1.67
CA SER A 211 4.82 -20.58 -2.50
C SER A 211 4.98 -20.22 -3.98
N PRO A 212 4.95 -21.19 -4.92
CA PRO A 212 5.10 -20.87 -6.35
C PRO A 212 4.10 -19.86 -6.91
N ASP A 213 2.97 -19.68 -6.24
CA ASP A 213 1.90 -18.72 -6.55
C ASP A 213 1.86 -17.53 -5.57
N HIS A 214 2.84 -17.42 -4.67
CA HIS A 214 2.98 -16.40 -3.62
C HIS A 214 1.78 -16.23 -2.67
N THR A 215 0.84 -17.18 -2.69
CA THR A 215 -0.46 -17.08 -2.01
C THR A 215 -0.84 -18.34 -1.25
N SER A 216 -0.54 -19.54 -1.76
CA SER A 216 -0.98 -20.82 -1.15
C SER A 216 -0.38 -21.15 0.22
N HIS A 217 0.72 -20.50 0.62
CA HIS A 217 1.32 -20.68 1.96
C HIS A 217 0.73 -19.77 3.03
N VAL A 218 -0.18 -18.86 2.65
CA VAL A 218 -0.91 -17.97 3.55
C VAL A 218 -2.43 -18.08 3.33
N ALA A 219 -3.21 -17.73 4.35
CA ALA A 219 -4.66 -17.77 4.28
C ALA A 219 -5.32 -16.64 5.06
N TYR A 220 -6.47 -16.18 4.57
CA TYR A 220 -7.37 -15.36 5.38
C TYR A 220 -8.02 -16.24 6.46
N ALA A 221 -8.16 -15.70 7.67
CA ALA A 221 -8.76 -16.44 8.78
C ALA A 221 -10.26 -16.73 8.55
N THR A 222 -10.68 -17.94 8.90
CA THR A 222 -12.09 -18.36 8.87
C THR A 222 -12.89 -17.54 9.89
N GLY A 223 -14.03 -17.02 9.46
CA GLY A 223 -14.92 -16.21 10.31
C GLY A 223 -14.45 -14.76 10.53
N SER A 224 -13.35 -14.33 9.90
CA SER A 224 -13.01 -12.91 9.80
C SER A 224 -14.03 -12.19 8.92
N LYS A 225 -14.42 -10.97 9.30
CA LYS A 225 -15.31 -10.12 8.49
C LYS A 225 -14.52 -9.29 7.50
N ALA A 226 -15.21 -8.79 6.47
CA ALA A 226 -14.58 -8.01 5.39
C ALA A 226 -13.81 -6.78 5.89
N ASN A 227 -14.32 -6.09 6.92
CA ASN A 227 -13.74 -4.86 7.48
C ASN A 227 -13.08 -5.05 8.86
N ASP A 228 -12.84 -6.29 9.28
CA ASP A 228 -12.10 -6.56 10.52
C ASP A 228 -10.66 -6.05 10.40
N VAL A 229 -10.10 -5.56 11.50
CA VAL A 229 -8.76 -4.96 11.58
C VAL A 229 -7.84 -5.90 12.36
N GLY A 230 -6.69 -6.27 11.79
CA GLY A 230 -5.76 -7.24 12.38
C GLY A 230 -6.21 -8.70 12.23
N PRO A 231 -5.48 -9.65 12.86
CA PRO A 231 -5.86 -11.06 12.89
C PRO A 231 -7.11 -11.27 13.76
N THR A 232 -8.26 -11.42 13.11
CA THR A 232 -9.53 -11.82 13.70
C THR A 232 -9.95 -13.20 13.19
N GLY A 233 -11.02 -13.78 13.74
CA GLY A 233 -11.46 -15.12 13.35
C GLY A 233 -10.50 -16.20 13.85
N SER A 234 -10.44 -17.33 13.13
CA SER A 234 -9.56 -18.46 13.45
C SER A 234 -8.81 -18.92 12.22
N CYS A 235 -7.50 -19.12 12.36
CA CYS A 235 -6.71 -19.66 11.29
C CYS A 235 -7.09 -21.12 10.99
N PRO A 236 -7.18 -21.52 9.71
CA PRO A 236 -7.47 -22.89 9.36
C PRO A 236 -6.33 -23.82 9.80
N ALA A 237 -6.62 -25.10 9.99
CA ALA A 237 -5.61 -26.08 10.41
C ALA A 237 -4.42 -26.20 9.44
N SER A 238 -4.63 -25.87 8.16
CA SER A 238 -3.56 -25.80 7.16
C SER A 238 -2.61 -24.61 7.34
N HIS A 239 -3.05 -23.55 8.03
CA HIS A 239 -2.31 -22.31 8.24
C HIS A 239 -2.28 -21.90 9.72
N PRO A 240 -1.75 -22.73 10.63
CA PRO A 240 -1.98 -22.57 12.06
C PRO A 240 -1.27 -21.38 12.71
N VAL A 241 -0.29 -20.76 12.02
CA VAL A 241 0.51 -19.67 12.60
C VAL A 241 -0.16 -18.33 12.32
N ILE A 242 -0.45 -17.58 13.38
CA ILE A 242 -1.05 -16.25 13.28
C ILE A 242 0.08 -15.23 13.07
N ILE A 243 -0.03 -14.46 11.99
CA ILE A 243 0.92 -13.42 11.59
C ILE A 243 0.23 -12.04 11.69
N PRO A 244 0.98 -10.94 11.84
CA PRO A 244 0.38 -9.60 11.82
C PRO A 244 -0.27 -9.32 10.46
N GLN A 245 -1.36 -8.57 10.44
CA GLN A 245 -1.95 -8.11 9.20
C GLN A 245 -1.06 -7.01 8.60
N VAL A 246 -0.60 -7.24 7.37
CA VAL A 246 -0.05 -6.18 6.52
C VAL A 246 -1.21 -5.53 5.76
N MET A 247 -1.21 -4.21 5.66
CA MET A 247 -2.16 -3.49 4.82
C MET A 247 -1.48 -2.28 4.17
N TYR A 248 -1.81 -2.06 2.89
CA TYR A 248 -1.35 -0.89 2.14
C TYR A 248 -2.50 0.08 1.98
N GLU A 249 -2.25 1.33 2.31
CA GLU A 249 -3.08 2.46 1.94
C GLU A 249 -2.32 3.29 0.90
N VAL A 250 -2.97 3.55 -0.24
CA VAL A 250 -2.40 4.36 -1.30
C VAL A 250 -3.38 5.47 -1.64
N MET A 251 -2.92 6.73 -1.58
CA MET A 251 -3.72 7.90 -1.90
C MET A 251 -3.31 8.45 -3.27
N TRP A 252 -4.19 8.30 -4.26
CA TRP A 252 -4.00 8.76 -5.63
C TRP A 252 -4.55 10.17 -5.81
N ASP A 253 -3.71 11.11 -6.22
CA ASP A 253 -4.09 12.49 -6.46
C ASP A 253 -4.83 12.64 -7.79
N THR A 254 -6.12 12.35 -7.78
CA THR A 254 -6.98 12.54 -8.95
C THR A 254 -7.54 13.95 -9.07
N ARG A 255 -7.26 14.84 -8.11
CA ARG A 255 -7.85 16.19 -8.04
C ARG A 255 -7.52 17.06 -9.26
N PRO A 256 -6.30 17.02 -9.83
CA PRO A 256 -5.97 17.74 -11.06
C PRO A 256 -6.81 17.30 -12.27
N PHE A 257 -7.45 16.14 -12.22
CA PHE A 257 -8.29 15.59 -13.29
C PHE A 257 -9.79 15.80 -13.06
N ASN A 258 -10.20 16.52 -12.01
CA ASN A 258 -11.60 16.84 -11.72
C ASN A 258 -12.14 17.97 -12.62
N ASP A 259 -11.95 17.82 -13.94
CA ASP A 259 -12.52 18.68 -14.98
C ASP A 259 -13.17 17.80 -16.05
N LYS A 260 -14.47 18.01 -16.27
CA LYS A 260 -15.28 17.23 -17.22
C LYS A 260 -14.77 17.37 -18.65
N ASN A 261 -14.06 18.45 -18.98
CA ASN A 261 -13.47 18.65 -20.29
C ASN A 261 -12.25 17.76 -20.55
N LEU A 262 -11.60 17.28 -19.48
CA LEU A 262 -10.48 16.34 -19.58
C LEU A 262 -10.94 14.89 -19.78
N TRP A 263 -12.15 14.54 -19.32
CA TRP A 263 -12.66 13.17 -19.34
C TRP A 263 -13.15 12.75 -20.73
N PRO A 264 -13.12 11.43 -21.04
CA PRO A 264 -13.69 10.88 -22.28
C PRO A 264 -15.11 11.38 -22.55
N ALA A 265 -15.37 11.81 -23.78
CA ALA A 265 -16.66 12.41 -24.15
C ALA A 265 -17.80 11.39 -24.18
N ASP A 266 -17.49 10.10 -24.34
CA ASP A 266 -18.43 8.98 -24.31
C ASP A 266 -18.84 8.56 -22.89
N GLY A 267 -18.26 9.18 -21.85
CA GLY A 267 -18.53 8.84 -20.45
C GLY A 267 -17.86 7.54 -19.99
N SER A 268 -16.93 6.99 -20.78
CA SER A 268 -16.11 5.86 -20.34
C SER A 268 -15.26 6.21 -19.11
N GLN A 269 -14.89 5.18 -18.34
CA GLN A 269 -14.05 5.33 -17.15
C GLN A 269 -12.70 5.97 -17.55
N PRO A 270 -12.34 7.14 -16.99
CA PRO A 270 -11.08 7.82 -17.30
C PRO A 270 -9.86 7.22 -16.60
N PHE A 271 -10.03 6.45 -15.53
CA PHE A 271 -8.91 5.87 -14.80
C PHE A 271 -8.65 4.43 -15.24
N VAL A 272 -7.38 4.06 -15.33
CA VAL A 272 -6.95 2.74 -15.79
C VAL A 272 -5.70 2.32 -15.03
N TRP A 273 -5.63 1.07 -14.60
CA TRP A 273 -4.41 0.52 -14.00
C TRP A 273 -3.36 0.27 -15.07
N SER A 274 -2.08 0.26 -14.69
CA SER A 274 -0.95 0.00 -15.59
C SER A 274 -1.01 -1.36 -16.30
N THR A 275 -1.81 -2.30 -15.80
CA THR A 275 -2.22 -3.57 -16.43
C THR A 275 -3.10 -3.39 -17.66
N GLY A 276 -3.74 -2.22 -17.82
CA GLY A 276 -4.72 -1.92 -18.86
C GLY A 276 -6.17 -2.05 -18.40
N ASP A 277 -6.41 -2.34 -17.12
CA ASP A 277 -7.75 -2.55 -16.56
C ASP A 277 -8.47 -1.22 -16.23
N PRO A 278 -9.58 -0.91 -16.90
CA PRO A 278 -10.39 0.28 -16.63
C PRO A 278 -11.51 0.00 -15.62
N HIS A 279 -11.55 -1.15 -14.96
CA HIS A 279 -12.62 -1.50 -14.02
C HIS A 279 -12.16 -1.43 -12.58
N GLY A 280 -10.92 -1.81 -12.28
CA GLY A 280 -10.34 -1.78 -10.93
C GLY A 280 -9.92 -3.12 -10.36
N TYR A 281 -10.24 -4.22 -11.04
CA TYR A 281 -10.10 -5.60 -10.55
C TYR A 281 -8.65 -6.10 -10.51
N SER A 282 -7.79 -5.54 -11.34
CA SER A 282 -6.38 -5.99 -11.47
C SER A 282 -5.42 -5.34 -10.48
N GLN A 283 -5.90 -4.48 -9.58
CA GLN A 283 -5.04 -3.92 -8.54
C GLN A 283 -4.61 -5.02 -7.57
N HIS A 284 -3.35 -4.94 -7.14
CA HIS A 284 -2.68 -5.95 -6.34
C HIS A 284 -1.62 -5.30 -5.46
N GLY A 285 -1.15 -6.06 -4.47
CA GLY A 285 -0.02 -5.70 -3.63
C GLY A 285 0.96 -6.84 -3.53
N ASP A 286 2.22 -6.51 -3.75
CA ASP A 286 3.35 -7.42 -3.67
C ASP A 286 4.20 -7.06 -2.46
N TYR A 287 4.65 -8.10 -1.76
CA TYR A 287 5.36 -7.96 -0.50
C TYR A 287 6.58 -8.86 -0.46
N VAL A 288 7.74 -8.28 -0.12
CA VAL A 288 8.94 -9.01 0.27
C VAL A 288 9.40 -8.51 1.62
N PHE A 289 9.38 -9.37 2.62
CA PHE A 289 9.77 -9.01 3.98
C PHE A 289 11.27 -8.68 4.07
N GLY A 290 11.56 -7.59 4.78
CA GLY A 290 12.91 -7.09 5.00
C GLY A 290 13.04 -6.26 6.26
N TRP A 291 12.26 -6.52 7.31
CA TRP A 291 12.56 -5.92 8.62
C TRP A 291 13.86 -6.51 9.17
N LYS A 292 14.71 -5.66 9.73
CA LYS A 292 16.02 -6.03 10.24
C LYS A 292 15.92 -6.82 11.54
N ASP A 293 16.64 -7.93 11.63
CA ASP A 293 16.75 -8.78 12.82
C ASP A 293 15.37 -9.16 13.40
N ASP A 294 15.13 -8.88 14.68
CA ASP A 294 13.87 -9.16 15.39
C ASP A 294 12.94 -7.92 15.49
N SER A 295 13.26 -6.83 14.77
CA SER A 295 12.62 -5.52 14.96
C SER A 295 11.09 -5.55 14.85
N LEU A 296 10.55 -6.20 13.82
CA LEU A 296 9.09 -6.33 13.68
C LEU A 296 8.48 -7.11 14.85
N GLN A 297 9.09 -8.22 15.29
CA GLN A 297 8.58 -8.98 16.44
C GLN A 297 8.58 -8.12 17.71
N ARG A 298 9.67 -7.39 17.98
CA ARG A 298 9.75 -6.46 19.12
C ARG A 298 8.62 -5.42 19.07
N ALA A 299 8.32 -4.87 17.89
CA ALA A 299 7.23 -3.91 17.73
C ALA A 299 5.83 -4.52 17.94
N MET A 300 5.62 -5.75 17.46
CA MET A 300 4.36 -6.49 17.67
C MET A 300 4.15 -6.81 19.16
N ASP A 301 5.20 -7.27 19.84
CA ASP A 301 5.18 -7.60 21.27
C ASP A 301 4.98 -6.35 22.14
N ALA A 302 5.64 -5.24 21.77
CA ALA A 302 5.47 -3.95 22.42
C ALA A 302 4.13 -3.26 22.10
N ARG A 303 3.33 -3.82 21.18
CA ARG A 303 2.03 -3.28 20.72
C ARG A 303 2.14 -1.82 20.30
N CYS A 304 3.18 -1.50 19.52
CA CYS A 304 3.39 -0.15 19.03
C CYS A 304 2.19 0.37 18.21
N THR A 305 1.98 1.69 18.29
CA THR A 305 0.81 2.35 17.69
C THR A 305 1.24 3.63 16.98
N GLY A 306 0.81 3.81 15.74
CA GLY A 306 1.12 4.97 14.91
C GLY A 306 2.49 4.85 14.22
N ASP A 307 3.10 6.00 13.97
CA ASP A 307 4.36 6.19 13.25
C ASP A 307 5.57 6.30 14.19
N VAL A 308 5.37 6.10 15.49
CA VAL A 308 6.42 6.15 16.52
C VAL A 308 6.34 4.89 17.39
N CYS A 309 7.51 4.29 17.67
CA CYS A 309 7.61 3.08 18.47
C CYS A 309 8.93 3.09 19.24
N ASN A 310 8.87 3.10 20.59
CA ASN A 310 10.06 3.25 21.44
C ASN A 310 11.06 2.10 21.33
N VAL A 311 10.63 0.95 20.82
CA VAL A 311 11.52 -0.18 20.57
C VAL A 311 12.11 -0.14 19.16
N LEU A 312 11.57 0.65 18.22
CA LEU A 312 12.10 0.74 16.87
C LEU A 312 12.99 1.97 16.69
N LYS A 313 13.89 1.90 15.71
CA LYS A 313 14.59 3.07 15.18
C LYS A 313 13.80 3.67 14.02
N SER A 314 13.76 4.99 14.01
CA SER A 314 13.16 5.78 12.94
C SER A 314 14.18 6.71 12.32
N GLN A 315 13.90 7.17 11.11
CA GLN A 315 14.57 8.27 10.43
C GLN A 315 13.55 9.37 10.13
N THR A 316 14.00 10.57 9.78
CA THR A 316 13.08 11.63 9.37
C THR A 316 12.46 11.30 8.01
N ALA A 317 11.31 11.90 7.71
CA ALA A 317 10.70 11.77 6.38
C ALA A 317 11.64 12.27 5.28
N GLU A 318 12.43 13.32 5.54
CA GLU A 318 13.42 13.85 4.60
C GLU A 318 14.54 12.84 4.31
N GLN A 319 15.00 12.11 5.32
CA GLN A 319 15.97 11.03 5.12
C GLN A 319 15.38 9.89 4.30
N ALA A 320 14.14 9.49 4.60
CA ALA A 320 13.41 8.48 3.85
C ALA A 320 13.20 8.88 2.38
N MET A 321 12.81 10.13 2.10
CA MET A 321 12.63 10.67 0.75
C MET A 321 13.93 10.70 -0.08
N ASN A 322 15.10 10.74 0.57
CA ASN A 322 16.38 10.70 -0.14
C ASN A 322 16.75 9.28 -0.62
N CYS A 323 16.10 8.24 -0.10
CA CYS A 323 16.29 6.88 -0.56
C CYS A 323 15.49 6.65 -1.85
N THR A 324 16.18 6.69 -2.98
CA THR A 324 15.60 6.52 -4.32
C THR A 324 16.41 5.51 -5.12
N LEU A 325 15.80 4.93 -6.15
CA LEU A 325 16.48 4.13 -7.15
C LEU A 325 16.31 4.75 -8.54
N PRO A 326 17.38 4.76 -9.37
CA PRO A 326 17.23 5.10 -10.77
C PRO A 326 16.41 4.02 -11.48
N ARG A 327 15.67 4.43 -12.51
CA ARG A 327 14.96 3.47 -13.36
C ARG A 327 15.95 2.68 -14.22
N VAL A 328 15.68 1.39 -14.36
CA VAL A 328 16.35 0.45 -15.26
C VAL A 328 15.73 0.52 -16.65
N VAL A 329 14.41 0.59 -16.76
CA VAL A 329 13.71 0.69 -18.06
C VAL A 329 13.54 2.16 -18.44
N ASP A 330 14.13 2.54 -19.57
CA ASP A 330 13.98 3.88 -20.14
C ASP A 330 12.72 3.99 -20.99
N GLU A 331 11.65 4.49 -20.39
CA GLU A 331 10.40 4.83 -21.08
C GLU A 331 9.77 6.11 -20.49
N ASP A 332 8.92 6.78 -21.26
CA ASP A 332 8.06 7.86 -20.73
C ASP A 332 6.89 7.22 -19.99
N ILE A 333 6.89 7.33 -18.65
CA ILE A 333 5.82 6.83 -17.79
C ILE A 333 4.81 7.91 -17.39
N ASP A 334 5.07 9.18 -17.69
CA ASP A 334 4.29 10.32 -17.18
C ASP A 334 3.32 10.89 -18.20
N SER A 335 3.62 10.78 -19.51
CA SER A 335 2.79 11.33 -20.59
C SER A 335 2.78 10.43 -21.83
N CYS A 336 2.09 9.29 -21.73
CA CYS A 336 2.10 8.27 -22.77
C CYS A 336 1.11 8.58 -23.89
N LYS A 337 1.52 8.40 -25.16
CA LYS A 337 0.63 8.47 -26.34
C LYS A 337 -0.26 7.23 -26.51
N SER A 338 0.15 6.11 -25.93
CA SER A 338 -0.55 4.82 -25.88
C SER A 338 -0.50 4.27 -24.46
N HIS A 339 -1.39 3.34 -24.10
CA HIS A 339 -1.41 2.79 -22.75
C HIS A 339 -0.08 2.07 -22.43
N PRO A 340 0.49 2.20 -21.22
CA PRO A 340 1.74 1.54 -20.84
C PRO A 340 1.74 0.02 -21.07
N SER A 341 0.66 -0.71 -20.82
CA SER A 341 0.60 -2.16 -21.13
C SER A 341 0.79 -2.51 -22.62
N ASN A 342 0.69 -1.54 -23.55
CA ASN A 342 0.86 -1.74 -24.99
C ASN A 342 2.30 -1.50 -25.49
N SER A 343 3.28 -1.24 -24.63
CA SER A 343 4.69 -1.11 -25.06
C SER A 343 5.28 -2.40 -25.67
N GLY A 344 4.53 -3.51 -25.66
CA GLY A 344 4.78 -4.73 -26.42
C GLY A 344 4.81 -4.59 -27.95
N GLU A 345 4.48 -3.43 -28.54
CA GLU A 345 4.72 -3.19 -29.98
C GLU A 345 6.22 -3.13 -30.35
N VAL A 346 7.12 -2.93 -29.38
CA VAL A 346 8.58 -2.93 -29.64
C VAL A 346 9.15 -4.36 -29.81
N LEU A 347 8.40 -5.41 -29.45
CA LEU A 347 8.84 -6.81 -29.57
C LEU A 347 8.46 -7.50 -30.90
N ARG A 348 7.72 -6.85 -31.80
CA ARG A 348 7.40 -7.40 -33.14
C ARG A 348 8.38 -7.00 -34.26
N ALA A 349 9.40 -6.21 -33.96
CA ALA A 349 10.35 -5.72 -34.98
C ALA A 349 11.76 -6.37 -34.95
N ARG A 350 11.97 -7.44 -34.16
CA ARG A 350 13.27 -8.17 -34.11
C ARG A 350 13.15 -9.70 -34.20
N LEU A 351 12.18 -10.17 -34.97
CA LEU A 351 12.17 -11.53 -35.52
C LEU A 351 11.80 -11.43 -37.01
N GLY A 352 12.79 -11.00 -37.79
CA GLY A 352 12.86 -11.05 -39.25
C GLY A 352 14.29 -11.38 -39.63
#